data_AF-A0A7J6C770-F1
#
_entry.id   AF-A0A7J6C770-F1
#
_cell.length_a   1.000
_cell.length_b   1.000
_cell.length_c   1.000
_cell.angle_alpha   90.00
_cell.angle_beta   90.00
_cell.angle_gamma   90.00
#
_symmetry.space_group_name_H-M   'P 1'
#
loop_
_entity.id
_entity.type
_entity.pdbx_description
1 polymer ?
#
loop_
_entity_poly.entity_id
_entity_poly.type
_entity_poly.pdbx_seq_one_letter_code
_entity_poly.pdbx_strand_id
1 'polypeptide(L)'
;MATEVLEDLLEEDDEVVEVWYLLGWLFYLQLDKQDLTNNGVNFRKSAWTYLSKAKKLYVKLHCEDAPMFEHTEQLLAELGGEEHGADDDDEDGPSVDNIEDDFIQSSDEDDDTMDH
;
A
#
# COMPACT_ATOMS: atom_id res chain seq x y z
N MET A 1 19.70 7.19 13.61
CA MET A 1 18.32 6.76 13.96
C MET A 1 17.88 5.71 12.95
N ALA A 2 16.83 4.93 13.23
CA ALA A 2 16.36 3.94 12.26
C ALA A 2 15.87 4.61 10.95
N THR A 3 15.33 5.83 11.02
CA THR A 3 14.96 6.63 9.83
C THR A 3 16.15 6.89 8.92
N GLU A 4 17.25 7.43 9.45
CA GLU A 4 18.46 7.76 8.67
C GLU A 4 18.98 6.53 7.91
N VAL A 5 19.04 5.37 8.58
CA VAL A 5 19.50 4.13 7.94
C VAL A 5 18.58 3.68 6.80
N LEU A 6 17.26 3.82 6.98
CA LEU A 6 16.31 3.43 5.94
C LEU A 6 16.28 4.44 4.78
N GLU A 7 16.49 5.73 5.05
CA GLU A 7 16.63 6.77 4.03
C GLU A 7 17.90 6.54 3.19
N ASP A 8 19.05 6.28 3.84
CA ASP A 8 20.30 5.95 3.15
C ASP A 8 20.13 4.70 2.25
N LEU A 9 19.39 3.68 2.71
CA LEU A 9 19.10 2.50 1.89
C LEU A 9 18.26 2.82 0.65
N LEU A 10 17.28 3.74 0.75
CA LEU A 10 16.50 4.19 -0.40
C LEU A 10 17.31 5.07 -1.35
N GLU A 11 18.31 5.81 -0.85
CA GLU A 11 19.24 6.53 -1.71
C GLU A 11 20.13 5.57 -2.53
N GLU A 12 20.46 4.40 -1.98
CA GLU A 12 21.20 3.35 -2.67
C GLU A 12 20.33 2.55 -3.66
N ASP A 13 19.10 2.21 -3.28
CA ASP A 13 18.14 1.46 -4.10
C ASP A 13 16.68 1.82 -3.73
N ASP A 14 16.02 2.57 -4.62
CA ASP A 14 14.64 3.02 -4.42
C ASP A 14 13.59 1.98 -4.84
N GLU A 15 14.00 0.78 -5.26
CA GLU A 15 13.10 -0.32 -5.65
C GLU A 15 12.95 -1.39 -4.56
N VAL A 16 13.52 -1.19 -3.36
CA VAL A 16 13.37 -2.15 -2.24
C VAL A 16 12.05 -1.93 -1.48
N VAL A 17 11.05 -2.75 -1.80
CA VAL A 17 9.67 -2.67 -1.24
C VAL A 17 9.66 -2.65 0.30
N GLU A 18 10.48 -3.49 0.92
CA GLU A 18 10.55 -3.65 2.37
C GLU A 18 11.03 -2.37 3.07
N VAL A 19 11.96 -1.63 2.45
CA VAL A 19 12.50 -0.40 3.03
C VAL A 19 11.43 0.70 3.02
N TRP A 20 10.67 0.81 1.92
CA TRP A 20 9.52 1.72 1.84
C TRP A 20 8.45 1.38 2.88
N TYR A 21 8.12 0.10 3.03
CA TYR A 21 7.18 -0.36 4.05
C TYR A 21 7.67 -0.04 5.47
N LEU A 22 8.94 -0.32 5.79
CA LEU A 22 9.52 -0.07 7.11
C LEU A 22 9.56 1.42 7.46
N LEU A 23 9.88 2.31 6.51
CA LEU A 23 9.81 3.76 6.73
C LEU A 23 8.38 4.20 7.01
N GLY A 24 7.43 3.76 6.20
CA GLY A 24 6.02 4.07 6.37
C GLY A 24 5.48 3.62 7.72
N TRP A 25 5.77 2.38 8.10
CA TRP A 25 5.35 1.82 9.39
C TRP A 25 6.04 2.52 10.56
N LEU A 26 7.32 2.87 10.44
CA LEU A 26 8.04 3.63 11.46
C LEU A 26 7.36 4.98 11.72
N PHE A 27 7.00 5.73 10.67
CA PHE A 27 6.29 7.00 10.82
C PHE A 27 4.87 6.81 11.36
N TYR A 28 4.18 5.74 10.97
CA TYR A 28 2.89 5.38 11.56
C TYR A 28 3.01 5.16 13.07
N LEU A 29 3.99 4.38 13.54
CA LEU A 29 4.22 4.12 14.97
C LEU A 29 4.65 5.38 15.76
N GLN A 30 5.09 6.43 15.07
CA GLN A 30 5.38 7.73 15.71
C GLN A 30 4.11 8.55 15.96
N LEU A 31 3.00 8.29 15.24
CA LEU A 31 1.71 8.93 15.47
C LEU A 31 1.18 8.61 16.86
N ASP A 32 1.17 7.33 17.23
CA ASP A 32 0.69 6.85 18.54
C ASP A 32 1.48 7.42 19.72
N LYS A 33 2.73 7.83 19.48
CA LYS A 33 3.61 8.40 20.51
C LYS A 33 3.45 9.91 20.66
N GLN A 34 2.75 10.58 19.72
CA GLN A 34 2.74 12.04 19.59
C GLN A 34 1.34 12.66 19.58
N ASP A 35 0.42 12.11 20.37
CA ASP A 35 -0.97 12.59 20.58
C ASP A 35 -1.12 14.11 20.91
N LEU A 36 -0.04 14.90 21.05
CA LEU A 36 -0.04 16.27 21.57
C LEU A 36 0.85 17.29 20.83
N THR A 37 1.47 16.97 19.69
CA THR A 37 2.30 17.97 18.94
C THR A 37 1.84 18.19 17.51
N ASN A 38 2.10 19.39 16.96
CA ASN A 38 1.81 19.77 15.56
C ASN A 38 2.53 18.85 14.54
N ASN A 39 3.51 18.06 14.98
CA ASN A 39 4.26 17.15 14.13
C ASN A 39 3.47 15.90 13.71
N GLY A 40 2.35 15.57 14.37
CA GLY A 40 1.52 14.40 14.03
C GLY A 40 0.97 14.45 12.60
N VAL A 41 0.63 15.64 12.08
CA VAL A 41 0.16 15.80 10.69
C VAL A 41 1.28 15.46 9.70
N ASN A 42 2.51 15.90 9.97
CA ASN A 42 3.66 15.61 9.12
C ASN A 42 3.97 14.11 9.10
N PHE A 43 3.96 13.44 10.26
CA PHE A 43 4.19 12.00 10.32
C PHE A 43 3.08 11.21 9.64
N ARG A 44 1.83 11.67 9.71
CA ARG A 44 0.70 11.01 9.04
C ARG A 44 0.89 11.06 7.53
N LYS A 45 1.23 12.23 7.00
CA LYS A 45 1.52 12.43 5.58
C LYS A 45 2.71 11.57 5.14
N SER A 46 3.82 11.62 5.88
CA SER A 46 5.01 10.79 5.59
C SER A 46 4.66 9.30 5.56
N ALA A 47 4.01 8.78 6.61
CA ALA A 47 3.59 7.38 6.68
C ALA A 47 2.77 6.98 5.45
N TRP A 48 1.77 7.79 5.09
CA TRP A 48 0.93 7.55 3.93
C TRP A 48 1.72 7.53 2.62
N THR A 49 2.62 8.50 2.42
CA THR A 49 3.47 8.57 1.22
C THR A 49 4.36 7.32 1.07
N TYR A 50 5.09 6.93 2.13
CA TYR A 50 6.00 5.78 2.08
C TYR A 50 5.23 4.47 1.88
N LEU A 51 4.10 4.27 2.58
CA LEU A 51 3.26 3.07 2.42
C LEU A 51 2.62 3.01 1.02
N SER A 52 2.20 4.15 0.46
CA SER A 52 1.64 4.19 -0.90
C SER A 52 2.69 3.81 -1.95
N LYS A 53 3.94 4.25 -1.77
CA LYS A 53 5.06 3.84 -2.64
C LYS A 53 5.39 2.35 -2.47
N ALA A 54 5.38 1.82 -1.25
CA ALA A 54 5.56 0.40 -0.98
C ALA A 54 4.50 -0.45 -1.71
N LYS A 55 3.21 -0.07 -1.60
CA LYS A 55 2.11 -0.73 -2.32
C LYS A 55 2.29 -0.70 -3.84
N LYS A 56 2.69 0.45 -4.41
CA LYS A 56 2.96 0.58 -5.85
C LYS A 56 4.11 -0.34 -6.30
N LEU A 57 5.22 -0.36 -5.56
CA LEU A 57 6.39 -1.19 -5.89
C LEU A 57 6.13 -2.68 -5.70
N TYR A 58 5.35 -3.06 -4.69
CA TYR A 58 4.93 -4.46 -4.48
C TYR A 58 4.32 -5.06 -5.76
N VAL A 59 3.38 -4.32 -6.38
CA VAL A 59 2.74 -4.73 -7.64
C VAL A 59 3.73 -4.69 -8.81
N LYS A 60 4.49 -3.60 -8.94
CA LYS A 60 5.45 -3.39 -10.05
C LYS A 60 6.53 -4.49 -10.09
N LEU A 61 7.02 -4.91 -8.93
CA LEU A 61 8.15 -5.82 -8.80
C LEU A 61 7.72 -7.28 -8.51
N HIS A 62 6.42 -7.55 -8.48
CA HIS A 62 5.87 -8.86 -8.16
C HIS A 62 6.42 -9.43 -6.84
N CYS A 63 6.48 -8.59 -5.80
CA CYS A 63 6.86 -9.03 -4.46
C CYS A 63 5.85 -10.06 -3.94
N GLU A 64 6.31 -11.11 -3.26
CA GLU A 64 5.48 -12.26 -2.85
C GLU A 64 5.14 -12.25 -1.35
N ASP A 65 5.51 -11.20 -0.60
CA ASP A 65 5.22 -11.08 0.84
C ASP A 65 3.77 -10.59 1.06
N ALA A 66 2.82 -11.52 0.95
CA ALA A 66 1.40 -11.22 1.16
C ALA A 66 1.08 -10.64 2.56
N PRO A 67 1.65 -11.15 3.68
CA PRO A 67 1.44 -10.54 5.00
C PRO A 67 1.87 -9.07 5.07
N MET A 68 3.00 -8.71 4.45
CA MET A 68 3.45 -7.31 4.39
C MET A 68 2.49 -6.44 3.57
N PHE A 69 1.97 -6.98 2.45
CA PHE A 69 1.01 -6.26 1.61
C PHE A 69 -0.30 -6.00 2.33
N GLU A 70 -0.89 -7.03 2.95
CA GLU A 70 -2.14 -6.90 3.73
C GLU A 70 -2.00 -5.86 4.84
N HIS A 71 -0.87 -5.87 5.56
CA HIS A 71 -0.62 -4.88 6.59
C HIS A 71 -0.42 -3.47 6.02
N THR A 72 0.24 -3.33 4.87
CA THR A 72 0.36 -2.04 4.18
C THR A 72 -1.03 -1.47 3.83
N GLU A 73 -1.94 -2.31 3.33
CA GLU A 73 -3.32 -1.90 3.04
C GLU A 73 -4.10 -1.52 4.30
N GLN A 74 -3.95 -2.29 5.38
CA GLN A 74 -4.56 -1.97 6.66
C GLN A 74 -4.11 -0.58 7.18
N LEU A 75 -2.80 -0.31 7.18
CA LEU A 75 -2.26 0.96 7.67
C LEU A 75 -2.72 2.15 6.79
N LEU A 76 -2.78 1.97 5.47
CA LEU A 76 -3.30 3.01 4.56
C LEU A 76 -4.78 3.32 4.83
N ALA A 77 -5.59 2.30 5.10
CA ALA A 77 -7.00 2.48 5.45
C ALA A 77 -7.16 3.25 6.78
N GLU A 78 -6.32 2.96 7.78
CA GLU A 78 -6.33 3.65 9.07
C GLU A 78 -5.84 5.11 9.00
N LEU A 79 -4.89 5.40 8.09
CA LEU A 79 -4.39 6.75 7.88
C LEU A 79 -5.41 7.67 7.21
N GLY A 80 -6.39 7.11 6.50
CA GLY A 80 -7.42 7.80 5.72
C GLY A 80 -6.95 8.11 4.30
N GLY A 81 -7.70 7.65 3.31
CA GLY A 81 -7.44 7.93 1.90
C GLY A 81 -8.03 9.26 1.45
N GLU A 82 -7.40 9.88 0.46
CA GLU A 82 -7.94 10.90 -0.46
C GLU A 82 -7.64 12.39 -0.19
N GLU A 83 -7.43 12.87 1.05
CA GLU A 83 -7.15 14.32 1.22
C GLU A 83 -5.69 14.72 0.91
N HIS A 84 -4.76 13.76 0.93
CA HIS A 84 -3.31 14.06 0.89
C HIS A 84 -2.58 13.62 -0.39
N GLY A 85 -3.30 13.07 -1.38
CA GLY A 85 -2.72 12.44 -2.58
C GLY A 85 -3.02 13.14 -3.91
N ALA A 86 -3.65 14.31 -3.92
CA ALA A 86 -4.10 14.98 -5.15
C ALA A 86 -3.13 16.06 -5.70
N ASP A 87 -1.93 16.20 -5.14
CA ASP A 87 -0.97 17.25 -5.54
C ASP A 87 0.45 16.68 -5.55
N ASP A 88 0.71 15.74 -6.47
CA ASP A 88 1.91 15.73 -7.32
C ASP A 88 1.85 14.56 -8.32
N ASP A 89 2.18 14.86 -9.58
CA ASP A 89 2.45 13.97 -10.72
C ASP A 89 1.30 13.59 -11.67
N ASP A 90 1.02 14.54 -12.57
CA ASP A 90 0.80 14.29 -14.00
C ASP A 90 1.91 13.37 -14.57
N GLU A 91 1.72 12.04 -14.60
CA GLU A 91 2.17 11.19 -15.71
C GLU A 91 1.51 9.80 -15.67
N ASP A 92 0.62 9.56 -16.64
CA ASP A 92 0.28 8.28 -17.28
C ASP A 92 0.27 7.01 -16.39
N GLY A 93 -0.88 6.72 -15.79
CA GLY A 93 -1.18 5.40 -15.21
C GLY A 93 -2.69 5.19 -15.04
N PRO A 94 -3.26 4.04 -15.46
CA PRO A 94 -4.70 3.84 -15.43
C PRO A 94 -5.21 3.85 -13.98
N SER A 95 -6.25 4.63 -13.76
CA SER A 95 -7.00 4.70 -12.50
C SER A 95 -7.41 3.29 -12.08
N VAL A 96 -6.88 2.82 -10.95
CA VAL A 96 -7.16 1.49 -10.38
C VAL A 96 -8.54 1.36 -9.74
N ASP A 97 -9.41 2.36 -9.91
CA ASP A 97 -10.81 2.37 -9.45
C ASP A 97 -11.76 1.46 -10.24
N ASN A 98 -11.27 0.55 -11.09
CA ASN A 98 -12.12 -0.35 -11.90
C ASN A 98 -11.79 -1.85 -11.76
N ILE A 99 -11.20 -2.29 -10.65
CA ILE A 99 -11.17 -3.73 -10.32
C ILE A 99 -12.35 -4.03 -9.40
N GLU A 100 -13.55 -3.84 -9.95
CA GLU A 100 -14.78 -4.38 -9.37
C GLU A 100 -15.00 -5.77 -10.00
N ASP A 101 -14.66 -6.80 -9.22
CA ASP A 101 -15.52 -7.96 -9.02
C ASP A 101 -16.01 -8.77 -10.26
N ASP A 102 -15.13 -9.11 -11.21
CA ASP A 102 -15.47 -10.07 -12.29
C ASP A 102 -14.71 -11.40 -12.23
N PHE A 103 -14.41 -11.89 -11.01
CA PHE A 103 -13.97 -13.28 -10.81
C PHE A 103 -15.13 -14.16 -10.36
N ILE A 104 -16.20 -14.23 -11.15
CA ILE A 104 -17.16 -15.33 -11.05
C ILE A 104 -16.66 -16.48 -11.92
N GLN A 105 -16.03 -17.41 -11.21
CA GLN A 105 -15.53 -18.70 -11.61
C GLN A 105 -16.55 -19.46 -12.50
N SER A 106 -16.28 -19.52 -13.80
CA SER A 106 -16.94 -20.45 -14.71
C SER A 106 -16.37 -21.86 -14.51
N SER A 107 -17.20 -22.80 -14.07
CA SER A 107 -16.98 -24.25 -14.19
C SER A 107 -18.32 -24.99 -14.12
N ASP A 108 -18.97 -25.06 -15.28
CA ASP A 108 -19.47 -26.26 -15.97
C ASP A 108 -19.69 -27.55 -15.15
N GLU A 109 -20.94 -28.05 -15.09
CA GLU A 109 -21.27 -29.48 -15.14
C GLU A 109 -22.72 -29.66 -15.65
N ASP A 110 -22.82 -29.91 -16.96
CA ASP A 110 -24.02 -30.26 -17.75
C ASP A 110 -24.43 -31.75 -17.59
N ASP A 111 -25.73 -32.00 -17.82
CA ASP A 111 -26.43 -33.28 -18.13
C ASP A 111 -26.44 -34.42 -17.06
N ASP A 112 -27.53 -35.15 -16.80
CA ASP A 112 -28.48 -35.76 -17.73
C ASP A 112 -29.85 -36.01 -17.08
N THR A 113 -30.89 -35.59 -17.80
CA THR A 113 -32.30 -35.99 -17.61
C THR A 113 -32.55 -37.35 -18.25
N MET A 114 -32.86 -38.39 -17.47
CA MET A 114 -33.42 -39.64 -18.00
C MET A 114 -34.80 -39.90 -17.37
N ASP A 115 -35.82 -39.59 -18.18
CA ASP A 115 -37.22 -39.99 -18.04
C ASP A 115 -37.34 -41.52 -18.19
N HIS A 116 -38.00 -42.21 -17.23
CA HIS A 116 -38.80 -43.43 -17.42
C HIS A 116 -39.55 -43.85 -16.15
#